data_AF-A0A9X5BK25-F1
#
_entry.id   AF-A0A9X5BK25-F1
#
_cell.length_a   1.000
_cell.length_b   1.000
_cell.length_c   1.000
_cell.angle_alpha   90.00
_cell.angle_beta   90.00
_cell.angle_gamma   90.00
#
_symmetry.space_group_name_H-M   'P 1'
#
loop_
_entity.id
_entity.type
_entity.pdbx_description
1 polymer ?
#
loop_
_entity_poly.entity_id
_entity_poly.type
_entity_poly.pdbx_seq_one_letter_code
_entity_poly.pdbx_strand_id
1 'polypeptide(L)'
;MKLSRYEQESILNCNAGEQTATLYTRDKAVMRKLDTLVADFPDIYKLTGQDEVSKTYSFPKSYVSYRKPRAVSTEQRERAMQMMIANSRAKGD
;
A
#
# COMPACT_ATOMS: atom_id res chain seq x y z
N MET A 1 -19.20 -1.50 -12.75
CA MET A 1 -18.42 -2.22 -13.78
C MET A 1 -17.39 -3.16 -13.13
N LYS A 2 -17.10 -4.35 -13.72
CA LYS A 2 -16.02 -5.25 -13.27
C LYS A 2 -14.80 -5.04 -14.16
N LEU A 3 -13.80 -4.35 -13.62
CA LEU A 3 -12.53 -4.09 -14.32
C LEU A 3 -11.68 -5.36 -14.43
N SER A 4 -11.03 -5.54 -15.58
CA SER A 4 -9.96 -6.52 -15.75
C SER A 4 -8.77 -6.21 -14.84
N ARG A 5 -7.85 -7.17 -14.68
CA ARG A 5 -6.63 -6.96 -13.91
C ARG A 5 -5.74 -5.87 -14.50
N TYR A 6 -5.75 -5.75 -15.82
CA TYR A 6 -4.99 -4.71 -16.53
C TYR A 6 -5.57 -3.32 -16.27
N GLU A 7 -6.89 -3.17 -16.28
CA GLU A 7 -7.57 -1.89 -16.02
C GLU A 7 -7.49 -1.43 -14.55
N GLN A 8 -7.16 -2.33 -13.61
CA GLN A 8 -6.94 -2.01 -12.19
C GLN A 8 -5.54 -1.41 -11.96
N GLU A 9 -5.16 -0.45 -12.79
CA GLU A 9 -3.85 0.19 -12.72
C GLU A 9 -3.71 1.08 -11.47
N SER A 10 -2.46 1.26 -11.04
CA SER A 10 -2.09 2.25 -10.02
C SER A 10 -0.88 3.01 -10.51
N ILE A 11 -0.97 4.33 -10.55
CA ILE A 11 0.07 5.23 -11.05
C ILE A 11 0.46 6.17 -9.91
N LEU A 12 1.73 6.07 -9.50
CA LEU A 12 2.32 6.96 -8.51
C LEU A 12 3.14 8.03 -9.23
N ASN A 13 2.74 9.28 -9.08
CA ASN A 13 3.48 10.44 -9.59
C ASN A 13 4.22 11.14 -8.44
N CYS A 14 5.52 11.32 -8.60
CA CYS A 14 6.36 12.08 -7.69
C CYS A 14 7.44 12.82 -8.49
N ASN A 15 7.59 14.12 -8.24
CA ASN A 15 8.62 14.94 -8.87
C ASN A 15 9.64 15.44 -7.82
N ALA A 16 10.74 16.04 -8.27
CA ALA A 16 11.80 16.52 -7.38
C ALA A 16 11.43 17.82 -6.64
N GLY A 17 10.55 18.65 -7.21
CA GLY A 17 10.18 19.96 -6.66
C GLY A 17 9.13 19.89 -5.55
N GLU A 18 8.27 18.87 -5.54
CA GLU A 18 7.19 18.73 -4.58
C GLU A 18 7.53 17.74 -3.45
N GLN A 19 7.03 18.00 -2.25
CA GLN A 19 7.20 17.13 -1.09
C GLN A 19 6.13 16.03 -0.98
N THR A 20 5.09 16.10 -1.81
CA THR A 20 3.99 15.14 -1.85
C THR A 20 4.10 14.22 -3.06
N ALA A 21 3.54 13.03 -2.94
CA ALA A 21 3.29 12.14 -4.06
C ALA A 21 1.77 12.04 -4.30
N THR A 22 1.40 11.82 -5.55
CA THR A 22 0.01 11.62 -5.97
C THR A 22 -0.17 10.20 -6.46
N LEU A 23 -1.12 9.47 -5.89
CA LEU A 23 -1.43 8.10 -6.28
C LEU A 23 -2.82 8.04 -6.89
N TYR A 24 -2.86 7.78 -8.19
CA TYR A 24 -4.05 7.36 -8.91
C TYR A 24 -4.21 5.85 -8.80
N THR A 25 -5.42 5.34 -8.54
CA THR A 25 -5.66 3.89 -8.56
C THR A 25 -7.08 3.53 -8.98
N ARG A 26 -7.20 2.43 -9.71
CA ARG A 26 -8.44 1.69 -10.00
C ARG A 26 -8.51 0.34 -9.27
N ASP A 27 -7.51 0.02 -8.45
CA ASP A 27 -7.49 -1.21 -7.64
C ASP A 27 -8.30 -1.01 -6.35
N LYS A 28 -9.40 -1.77 -6.22
CA LYS A 28 -10.30 -1.71 -5.07
C LYS A 28 -9.64 -2.07 -3.73
N ALA A 29 -8.62 -2.92 -3.72
CA ALA A 29 -7.89 -3.26 -2.50
C ALA A 29 -6.99 -2.10 -2.06
N VAL A 30 -6.32 -1.45 -3.01
CA VAL A 30 -5.50 -0.26 -2.75
C VAL A 30 -6.38 0.91 -2.29
N MET A 31 -7.53 1.12 -2.92
CA MET A 31 -8.50 2.14 -2.49
C MET A 31 -8.93 1.95 -1.04
N ARG A 32 -9.39 0.74 -0.66
CA ARG A 32 -9.84 0.49 0.72
C ARG A 32 -8.74 0.79 1.74
N LYS A 33 -7.49 0.42 1.43
CA LYS A 33 -6.35 0.70 2.29
C LYS A 33 -6.11 2.21 2.44
N LEU A 34 -6.16 2.96 1.35
CA LEU A 34 -5.95 4.41 1.38
C LEU A 34 -7.13 5.15 2.00
N ASP A 35 -8.36 4.68 1.80
CA ASP A 35 -9.56 5.20 2.46
C ASP A 35 -9.44 5.06 3.98
N THR A 36 -8.97 3.91 4.49
CA THR A 36 -8.66 3.75 5.92
C THR A 36 -7.57 4.72 6.38
N LEU A 37 -6.50 4.89 5.61
CA LEU A 37 -5.44 5.84 5.97
C LEU A 37 -5.90 7.30 5.96
N VAL A 38 -6.82 7.67 5.06
CA VAL A 38 -7.46 9.00 5.04
C VAL A 38 -8.35 9.18 6.26
N ALA A 39 -9.10 8.13 6.67
CA ALA A 39 -9.95 8.19 7.86
C ALA A 39 -9.14 8.30 9.15
N ASP A 40 -8.06 7.51 9.28
CA ASP A 40 -7.23 7.44 10.48
C ASP A 40 -6.25 8.62 10.59
N PHE A 41 -5.76 9.13 9.45
CA PHE A 41 -4.73 10.16 9.39
C PHE A 41 -5.05 11.26 8.34
N PRO A 42 -6.16 11.99 8.49
CA PRO A 42 -6.66 12.95 7.49
C PRO A 42 -5.70 14.12 7.22
N ASP A 43 -4.84 14.48 8.19
CA ASP A 43 -3.84 15.54 8.02
C ASP A 43 -2.70 15.13 7.09
N ILE A 44 -2.47 13.82 6.94
CA ILE A 44 -1.36 13.23 6.21
C ILE A 44 -1.80 12.69 4.85
N TYR A 45 -2.91 11.95 4.82
CA TYR A 45 -3.47 11.35 3.62
C TYR A 45 -4.72 12.09 3.20
N LYS A 46 -4.78 12.52 1.94
CA LYS A 46 -5.91 13.27 1.40
C LYS A 46 -6.46 12.60 0.16
N LEU A 47 -7.77 12.41 0.09
CA LEU A 47 -8.47 12.07 -1.13
C LEU A 47 -8.62 13.36 -1.96
N THR A 48 -7.99 13.41 -3.13
CA THR A 48 -7.95 14.61 -3.98
C THR A 48 -8.79 14.48 -5.25
N GLY A 49 -9.26 13.28 -5.57
CA GLY A 49 -10.18 13.03 -6.68
C GLY A 49 -10.84 11.68 -6.57
N GLN A 50 -12.07 11.58 -7.08
CA GLN A 50 -12.83 10.34 -7.12
C GLN A 50 -13.77 10.37 -8.33
N ASP A 51 -13.81 9.27 -9.06
CA ASP A 51 -14.83 8.99 -10.08
C ASP A 51 -15.55 7.67 -9.76
N GLU A 52 -16.32 7.14 -10.72
CA GLU A 52 -17.10 5.90 -10.55
C GLU A 52 -16.21 4.67 -10.24
N VAL A 53 -15.00 4.63 -10.78
CA VAL A 53 -14.13 3.43 -10.80
C VAL A 53 -12.72 3.69 -10.28
N SER A 54 -12.38 4.92 -9.92
CA SER A 54 -11.03 5.36 -9.57
C SER A 54 -11.00 6.39 -8.45
N LYS A 55 -9.85 6.47 -7.78
CA LYS A 55 -9.57 7.45 -6.74
C LYS A 55 -8.13 7.96 -6.87
N THR A 56 -7.94 9.22 -6.52
CA THR A 56 -6.65 9.91 -6.48
C THR A 56 -6.39 10.38 -5.06
N TYR A 57 -5.20 10.08 -4.54
CA TYR A 57 -4.79 10.44 -3.19
C TYR A 57 -3.49 11.24 -3.22
N SER A 58 -3.28 12.09 -2.23
CA SER A 58 -1.99 12.76 -1.97
C SER A 58 -1.49 12.47 -0.57
N PHE A 59 -0.19 12.27 -0.42
CA PHE A 59 0.49 12.03 0.86
C PHE A 59 1.98 12.40 0.76
N PRO A 60 2.73 12.49 1.88
CA PRO A 60 4.15 12.81 1.86
C PRO A 60 4.97 11.84 0.99
N LYS A 61 5.80 12.39 0.10
CA LYS A 61 6.69 11.63 -0.79
C LYS A 61 7.67 10.74 -0.01
N SER A 62 8.00 11.13 1.22
CA SER A 62 8.87 10.36 2.13
C SER A 62 8.33 8.97 2.48
N TYR A 63 7.04 8.69 2.26
CA TYR A 63 6.44 7.38 2.50
C TYR A 63 6.54 6.42 1.29
N VAL A 64 7.05 6.93 0.16
CA VAL A 64 7.36 6.11 -1.01
C VAL A 64 8.77 5.55 -0.85
N SER A 65 8.93 4.24 -0.94
CA SER A 65 10.23 3.58 -0.77
C SER A 65 10.58 2.68 -1.95
N TYR A 66 11.74 2.90 -2.56
CA TYR A 66 12.38 1.95 -3.48
C TYR A 66 13.16 0.93 -2.66
N ARG A 67 12.68 -0.31 -2.60
CA ARG A 67 13.30 -1.36 -1.77
C ARG A 67 14.06 -2.32 -2.65
N LYS A 68 15.30 -2.64 -2.27
CA LYS A 68 16.01 -3.78 -2.86
C LYS A 68 15.19 -5.05 -2.61
N PRO A 69 15.14 -5.99 -3.57
CA PRO A 69 14.59 -7.32 -3.32
C PRO A 69 15.22 -7.88 -2.05
N ARG A 70 14.41 -8.49 -1.18
CA ARG A 70 14.96 -9.14 0.01
C ARG A 70 15.71 -10.39 -0.46
N ALA A 71 17.04 -10.38 -0.34
CA ALA A 71 17.84 -11.60 -0.38
C ALA A 71 17.73 -12.26 1.01
N VAL A 72 16.69 -13.06 1.18
CA VAL A 72 16.51 -13.87 2.40
C VAL A 72 17.02 -15.25 2.08
N SER A 73 17.98 -15.76 2.85
CA SER A 73 18.40 -17.16 2.70
C SER A 73 17.22 -18.09 3.02
N THR A 74 17.23 -19.30 2.46
CA THR A 74 16.23 -20.33 2.77
C THR A 74 16.10 -20.55 4.28
N GLU A 75 17.23 -20.61 5.00
CA GLU A 75 17.26 -20.76 6.46
C GLU A 75 16.60 -19.60 7.22
N GLN A 76 16.83 -18.35 6.79
CA GLN A 76 16.20 -17.18 7.41
C GLN A 76 14.69 -17.18 7.18
N ARG A 77 14.25 -17.63 6.00
CA ARG A 77 12.83 -17.76 5.66
C ARG A 77 12.15 -18.84 6.50
N GLU A 78 12.79 -20.00 6.67
CA GLU A 78 12.28 -21.10 7.50
C GLU A 78 12.22 -20.72 8.98
N ARG A 79 13.26 -20.06 9.52
CA ARG A 79 13.23 -19.56 10.91
C ARG A 79 12.10 -18.56 11.13
N ALA A 80 11.89 -17.61 10.21
CA ALA A 80 10.79 -16.66 10.30
C ALA A 80 9.42 -17.36 10.24
N MET A 81 9.28 -18.39 9.40
CA MET A 81 8.06 -19.18 9.31
C MET A 81 7.79 -19.98 10.60
N GLN A 82 8.80 -20.62 11.17
CA GLN A 82 8.66 -21.32 12.45
C GLN A 82 8.30 -20.37 13.59
N MET A 83 8.91 -19.18 13.65
CA MET A 83 8.54 -18.15 14.63
C MET A 83 7.08 -17.68 14.47
N MET A 84 6.59 -17.52 13.23
CA MET A 84 5.17 -17.19 13.02
C MET A 84 4.22 -18.32 13.49
N ILE A 85 4.58 -19.59 13.25
CA ILE A 85 3.78 -20.75 13.69
C ILE A 85 3.79 -20.86 15.22
N ALA A 86 4.94 -20.64 15.87
CA ALA A 86 5.03 -20.65 17.32
C ALA A 86 4.18 -19.53 17.94
N ASN A 87 4.24 -18.32 17.37
CA ASN A 87 3.48 -17.17 17.86
C ASN A 87 1.97 -17.29 17.59
N SER A 88 1.53 -18.00 16.55
CA SER A 88 0.11 -18.24 16.30
C SER A 88 -0.46 -19.29 17.26
N ARG A 89 0.34 -20.31 17.63
CA ARG A 89 -0.03 -21.30 18.64
C ARG A 89 -0.14 -20.68 20.03
N ALA A 90 0.84 -19.84 20.42
CA ALA A 90 0.84 -19.16 21.73
C ALA A 90 -0.27 -18.10 21.92
N LYS A 91 -1.01 -17.74 20.86
CA LYS A 91 -2.15 -16.82 20.92
C LYS A 91 -3.51 -17.54 20.90
N GLY A 92 -3.50 -18.87 20.72
CA GLY A 92 -4.68 -19.71 20.69
C GLY A 92 -4.94 -20.50 21.98
N ASP A 93 -4.02 -20.43 22.94
CA ASP A 93 -4.15 -20.88 24.33
C ASP A 93 -4.48 -19.68 25.24
#